data_AF-A0A813JBV7-F1
#
_entry.id   AF-A0A813JBV7-F1
#
_cell.length_a   1.000
_cell.length_b   1.000
_cell.length_c   1.000
_cell.angle_alpha   90.00
_cell.angle_beta   90.00
_cell.angle_gamma   90.00
#
_symmetry.space_group_name_H-M   'P 1'
#
loop_
_entity.id
_entity.type
_entity.pdbx_description
1 polymer ?
#
loop_
_entity_poly.entity_id
_entity_poly.type
_entity_poly.pdbx_seq_one_letter_code
_entity_poly.pdbx_strand_id
1 'polypeptide(L)'
;PDDDEGNQSQPQREDEDDEEQPKGKRGKAEAAAKRRLSAQLVSRQAAETLVGSLREQLSPVCLVLHDAQNQLLALKWRPGAFLPQHTNILMGSIPHTMIPQEGGQPLCVPNILCLTSAIASLVHGMALEVNLVVSRG
;
A
#
# COMPACT_ATOMS: atom_id res chain seq x y z
N PRO A 1 -29.11 68.29 -65.59
CA PRO A 1 -28.59 68.41 -64.23
C PRO A 1 -29.07 67.19 -63.43
N ASP A 2 -28.44 66.02 -63.61
CA ASP A 2 -27.09 65.65 -63.08
C ASP A 2 -27.18 65.62 -61.53
N ASP A 3 -26.90 64.58 -60.74
CA ASP A 3 -26.14 63.32 -60.81
C ASP A 3 -26.76 62.37 -59.73
N ASP A 4 -26.86 61.05 -59.88
CA ASP A 4 -25.87 59.97 -59.64
C ASP A 4 -25.34 59.84 -58.17
N GLU A 5 -24.93 58.62 -57.85
CA GLU A 5 -24.47 58.03 -56.57
C GLU A 5 -25.58 57.48 -55.65
N GLY A 6 -25.62 56.21 -55.26
CA GLY A 6 -24.60 55.17 -55.32
C GLY A 6 -24.74 54.30 -54.07
N ASN A 7 -25.11 53.03 -54.27
CA ASN A 7 -24.55 51.84 -53.63
C ASN A 7 -24.15 51.91 -52.13
N GLN A 8 -24.76 51.07 -51.27
CA GLN A 8 -24.00 50.04 -50.56
C GLN A 8 -24.85 49.02 -49.79
N SER A 9 -24.38 47.79 -49.91
CA SER A 9 -24.89 46.51 -49.44
C SER A 9 -24.75 46.26 -47.92
N GLN A 10 -25.56 45.31 -47.46
CA GLN A 10 -25.19 44.16 -46.59
C GLN A 10 -25.28 44.28 -45.05
N PRO A 11 -25.24 43.16 -44.30
CA PRO A 11 -26.40 42.55 -43.65
C PRO A 11 -26.30 42.53 -42.11
N GLN A 12 -27.44 42.51 -41.41
CA GLN A 12 -27.45 42.18 -39.98
C GLN A 12 -27.49 40.66 -39.82
N ARG A 13 -26.31 40.08 -39.52
CA ARG A 13 -26.18 38.82 -38.81
C ARG A 13 -26.31 39.16 -37.32
N GLU A 14 -27.28 38.58 -36.65
CA GLU A 14 -27.31 38.52 -35.19
C GLU A 14 -27.14 37.05 -34.81
N ASP A 15 -25.90 36.72 -34.50
CA ASP A 15 -25.45 35.89 -33.39
C ASP A 15 -26.29 34.65 -33.06
N GLU A 16 -25.93 33.52 -33.69
CA GLU A 16 -26.19 32.20 -33.12
C GLU A 16 -25.31 32.03 -31.88
N ASP A 17 -25.95 31.91 -30.72
CA ASP A 17 -25.34 31.50 -29.45
C ASP A 17 -24.67 30.13 -29.62
N ASP A 18 -23.34 30.12 -29.77
CA ASP A 18 -22.50 28.94 -29.61
C ASP A 18 -22.52 28.55 -28.11
N GLU A 19 -23.51 27.74 -27.70
CA GLU A 19 -23.46 26.99 -26.44
C GLU A 19 -22.32 25.97 -26.50
N GLU A 20 -21.11 26.44 -26.18
CA GLU A 20 -19.93 25.60 -26.02
C GLU A 20 -20.10 24.71 -24.78
N GLN A 21 -20.70 23.53 -24.96
CA GLN A 21 -20.77 22.50 -23.93
C GLN A 21 -19.36 22.18 -23.38
N PRO A 22 -19.17 22.07 -22.06
CA PRO A 22 -17.85 21.91 -21.45
C PRO A 22 -17.34 20.48 -21.61
N LYS A 23 -16.81 20.15 -22.79
CA LYS A 23 -16.20 18.84 -23.12
C LYS A 23 -14.95 18.51 -22.27
N GLY A 24 -14.38 19.47 -21.55
CA GLY A 24 -13.16 19.29 -20.75
C GLY A 24 -13.32 18.53 -19.42
N LYS A 25 -14.53 18.30 -18.90
CA LYS A 25 -14.74 17.68 -17.57
C LYS A 25 -14.77 16.14 -17.60
N ARG A 26 -15.25 15.52 -18.68
CA ARG A 26 -15.37 14.05 -18.80
C ARG A 26 -14.01 13.35 -18.89
N GLY A 27 -13.07 13.87 -19.68
CA GLY A 27 -11.75 13.26 -19.85
C GLY A 27 -10.88 13.28 -18.58
N LYS A 28 -11.03 14.30 -17.72
CA LYS A 28 -10.30 14.40 -16.45
C LYS A 28 -10.79 13.36 -15.42
N ALA A 29 -12.10 13.11 -15.37
CA ALA A 29 -12.69 12.11 -14.48
C ALA A 29 -12.28 10.68 -14.86
N GLU A 30 -12.24 10.37 -16.16
CA GLU A 30 -11.84 9.06 -16.66
C GLU A 30 -10.34 8.79 -16.43
N ALA A 31 -9.48 9.79 -16.66
CA ALA A 31 -8.06 9.69 -16.38
C ALA A 31 -7.77 9.53 -14.87
N ALA A 32 -8.54 10.20 -14.01
CA ALA A 32 -8.46 10.04 -12.56
C ALA A 32 -8.92 8.64 -12.10
N ALA A 33 -10.00 8.11 -12.69
CA ALA A 33 -10.48 6.76 -12.41
C ALA A 33 -9.45 5.69 -12.82
N LYS A 34 -8.85 5.82 -14.01
CA LYS A 34 -7.77 4.94 -14.48
C LYS A 34 -6.54 4.98 -13.57
N ARG A 35 -6.12 6.18 -13.13
CA ARG A 35 -5.02 6.34 -12.16
C ARG A 35 -5.32 5.71 -10.81
N ARG A 36 -6.56 5.81 -10.32
CA ARG A 36 -6.99 5.16 -9.08
C ARG A 36 -6.97 3.64 -9.21
N LEU A 37 -7.47 3.10 -10.32
CA LEU A 37 -7.44 1.65 -10.58
C LEU A 37 -6.00 1.13 -10.67
N SER A 38 -5.10 1.83 -11.38
CA SER A 38 -3.69 1.44 -11.44
C SER A 38 -3.01 1.53 -10.07
N ALA A 39 -3.30 2.56 -9.28
CA ALA A 39 -2.76 2.69 -7.93
C ALA A 39 -3.25 1.56 -7.02
N GLN A 40 -4.54 1.20 -7.08
CA GLN A 40 -5.11 0.10 -6.31
C GLN A 40 -4.49 -1.26 -6.68
N LEU A 41 -4.24 -1.52 -7.96
CA LEU A 41 -3.58 -2.75 -8.42
C LEU A 41 -2.14 -2.84 -7.92
N VAL A 42 -1.40 -1.73 -7.99
CA VAL A 42 -0.02 -1.67 -7.46
C VAL A 42 0.01 -1.88 -5.96
N SER A 43 -0.89 -1.23 -5.20
CA SER A 43 -1.01 -1.42 -3.75
C SER A 43 -1.34 -2.87 -3.38
N ARG A 44 -2.25 -3.52 -4.12
CA ARG A 44 -2.60 -4.92 -3.89
C ARG A 44 -1.41 -5.85 -4.13
N GLN A 45 -0.71 -5.70 -5.24
CA GLN A 45 0.45 -6.54 -5.56
C GLN A 45 1.60 -6.33 -4.56
N ALA A 46 1.78 -5.10 -4.11
CA ALA A 46 2.74 -4.78 -3.06
C ALA A 46 2.35 -5.46 -1.73
N ALA A 47 1.06 -5.43 -1.36
CA ALA A 47 0.55 -6.11 -0.16
C ALA A 47 0.76 -7.63 -0.22
N GLU A 48 0.43 -8.25 -1.36
CA GLU A 48 0.62 -9.69 -1.58
C GLU A 48 2.11 -10.07 -1.50
N THR A 49 3.00 -9.24 -2.06
CA THR A 49 4.45 -9.45 -1.99
C THR A 49 4.96 -9.33 -0.55
N LEU A 50 4.57 -8.28 0.17
CA LEU A 50 4.94 -8.09 1.58
C LEU A 50 4.50 -9.29 2.41
N VAL A 51 3.24 -9.70 2.29
CA VAL A 51 2.68 -10.84 3.03
C VAL A 51 3.42 -12.13 2.68
N GLY A 52 3.76 -12.34 1.41
CA GLY A 52 4.58 -13.46 0.96
C GLY A 52 5.95 -13.49 1.66
N SER A 53 6.68 -12.37 1.63
CA SER A 53 7.99 -12.26 2.27
C SER A 53 7.91 -12.43 3.79
N LEU A 54 6.90 -11.86 4.45
CA LEU A 54 6.69 -12.02 5.89
C LEU A 54 6.40 -13.49 6.26
N ARG A 55 5.61 -14.20 5.45
CA ARG A 55 5.34 -15.63 5.66
C ARG A 55 6.62 -16.46 5.55
N GLU A 56 7.43 -16.21 4.54
CA GLU A 56 8.67 -16.94 4.32
C GLU A 56 9.65 -16.71 5.48
N GLN A 57 9.92 -15.45 5.83
CA GLN A 57 10.90 -15.11 6.85
C GLN A 57 10.47 -15.47 8.27
N LEU A 58 9.18 -15.32 8.59
CA LEU A 58 8.68 -15.52 9.95
C LEU A 58 8.11 -16.91 10.20
N SER A 59 7.96 -17.76 9.18
CA SER A 59 7.40 -19.12 9.31
C SER A 59 7.90 -19.93 10.52
N PRO A 60 9.20 -19.90 10.89
CA PRO A 60 9.71 -20.64 12.04
C PRO A 60 9.14 -20.18 13.39
N VAL A 61 8.73 -18.92 13.50
CA VAL A 61 8.36 -18.28 14.78
C VAL A 61 6.92 -17.75 14.82
N CYS A 62 6.31 -17.49 13.66
CA CYS A 62 5.03 -16.82 13.52
C CYS A 62 4.24 -17.36 12.33
N LEU A 63 2.93 -17.43 12.50
CA LEU A 63 1.97 -17.58 11.41
C LEU A 63 1.49 -16.18 10.99
N VAL A 64 1.56 -15.89 9.70
CA VAL A 64 1.14 -14.61 9.11
C VAL A 64 -0.16 -14.80 8.34
N LEU A 65 -1.24 -14.25 8.88
CA LEU A 65 -2.60 -14.29 8.34
C LEU A 65 -2.90 -12.95 7.68
N HIS A 66 -3.50 -12.97 6.49
CA HIS A 66 -3.85 -11.75 5.77
C HIS A 66 -5.26 -11.88 5.22
N ASP A 67 -6.10 -10.90 5.53
CA ASP A 67 -7.41 -10.71 4.93
C ASP A 67 -7.35 -9.49 4.02
N ALA A 68 -7.33 -9.74 2.72
CA ALA A 68 -7.26 -8.70 1.71
C ALA A 68 -8.57 -7.90 1.59
N GLN A 69 -9.72 -8.46 2.01
CA GLN A 69 -11.00 -7.74 1.94
C GLN A 69 -11.07 -6.68 3.03
N ASN A 70 -10.67 -7.03 4.25
CA ASN A 70 -10.68 -6.13 5.40
C ASN A 70 -9.36 -5.39 5.61
N GLN A 71 -8.38 -5.57 4.71
CA GLN A 71 -7.02 -5.03 4.84
C GLN A 71 -6.47 -5.33 6.24
N LEU A 72 -6.44 -6.61 6.63
CA LEU A 72 -6.01 -7.02 7.96
C LEU A 72 -4.78 -7.90 7.85
N LEU A 73 -3.74 -7.57 8.60
CA LEU A 73 -2.58 -8.44 8.79
C LEU A 73 -2.56 -8.89 10.24
N ALA A 74 -2.70 -10.19 10.46
CA ALA A 74 -2.66 -10.78 11.79
C ALA A 74 -1.41 -11.66 11.97
N LEU A 75 -0.73 -11.45 13.09
CA LEU A 75 0.46 -12.21 13.49
C LEU A 75 0.10 -13.11 14.67
N LYS A 76 0.27 -14.41 14.49
CA LYS A 76 0.12 -15.41 15.56
C LYS A 76 1.44 -16.10 15.83
N TRP A 77 2.02 -15.81 16.98
CA TRP A 77 3.30 -16.41 17.39
C TRP A 77 3.15 -17.89 17.74
N ARG A 78 4.14 -18.71 17.38
CA ARG A 78 4.18 -20.11 17.77
C ARG A 78 4.61 -20.22 19.24
N PRO A 79 3.98 -21.05 20.08
CA PRO A 79 4.34 -21.18 21.49
C PRO A 79 5.83 -21.51 21.72
N GLY A 80 6.40 -22.39 20.89
CA GLY A 80 7.80 -22.79 20.98
C GLY A 80 8.81 -21.75 20.48
N ALA A 81 8.36 -20.66 19.84
CA ALA A 81 9.25 -19.63 19.31
C ALA A 81 9.98 -18.86 20.41
N PHE A 82 9.45 -18.83 21.63
CA PHE A 82 9.98 -18.06 22.75
C PHE A 82 10.81 -18.87 23.73
N LEU A 83 10.99 -20.17 23.45
CA LEU A 83 11.91 -20.98 24.23
C LEU A 83 13.33 -20.52 23.88
N PRO A 84 14.18 -20.17 24.87
CA PRO A 84 15.57 -19.87 24.62
C PRO A 84 16.24 -21.04 23.89
N GLN A 85 16.82 -20.76 22.73
CA GLN A 85 17.54 -21.76 21.95
C GLN A 85 18.99 -21.32 21.81
N HIS A 86 19.93 -22.24 21.63
CA HIS A 86 21.22 -21.84 21.08
C HIS A 86 21.01 -21.17 19.73
N THR A 87 21.97 -20.40 19.23
CA THR A 87 21.96 -19.74 17.91
C THR A 87 21.72 -20.76 16.80
N ASN A 88 20.46 -21.15 16.66
CA ASN A 88 20.04 -22.28 15.85
C ASN A 88 19.66 -21.73 14.50
N ILE A 89 19.88 -22.55 13.49
CA ILE A 89 19.55 -22.34 12.08
C ILE A 89 18.10 -21.84 11.90
N LEU A 90 17.21 -22.16 12.86
CA LEU A 90 15.81 -21.71 12.94
C LEU A 90 15.62 -20.20 13.14
N MET A 91 16.58 -19.51 13.76
CA MET A 91 16.54 -18.06 13.99
C MET A 91 17.04 -17.25 12.78
N GLY A 92 17.78 -17.88 11.85
CA GLY A 92 18.18 -17.29 10.57
C GLY A 92 18.52 -15.79 10.64
N SER A 93 17.77 -14.99 9.89
CA SER A 93 17.83 -13.51 9.85
C SER A 93 16.81 -12.82 10.77
N ILE A 94 16.06 -13.58 11.58
CA ILE A 94 15.01 -13.06 12.45
C ILE A 94 15.66 -12.27 13.60
N PRO A 95 15.31 -10.98 13.80
CA PRO A 95 15.77 -10.19 14.93
C PRO A 95 15.54 -10.90 16.27
N HIS A 96 16.59 -11.02 17.07
CA HIS A 96 16.57 -11.74 18.34
C HIS A 96 17.36 -11.01 19.42
N THR A 97 16.99 -11.32 20.66
CA THR A 97 17.71 -10.90 21.85
C THR A 97 18.60 -12.03 22.31
N MET A 98 19.87 -11.70 22.57
CA MET A 98 20.84 -12.63 23.15
C MET A 98 20.73 -12.63 24.67
N ILE A 99 20.65 -13.82 25.25
CA ILE A 99 20.59 -14.08 26.67
C ILE A 99 21.95 -14.66 27.08
N PRO A 100 22.78 -13.89 27.82
CA PRO A 100 24.06 -14.39 28.29
C PRO A 100 23.86 -15.59 29.23
N GLN A 101 24.81 -16.52 29.20
CA GLN A 101 24.86 -17.68 30.09
C GLN A 101 26.22 -17.66 30.81
N GLU A 102 26.23 -17.95 32.10
CA GLU A 102 27.50 -18.12 32.82
C GLU A 102 28.19 -19.41 32.35
N GLY A 103 29.38 -19.28 31.75
CA GLY A 103 30.18 -20.43 31.33
C GLY A 103 29.65 -21.21 30.12
N GLY A 104 28.69 -20.67 29.36
CA GLY A 104 28.06 -21.35 28.22
C GLY A 104 27.88 -20.47 26.99
N GLN A 105 27.44 -21.08 25.88
CA GLN A 105 27.04 -20.34 24.68
C GLN A 105 25.76 -19.54 24.96
N PRO A 106 25.65 -18.29 24.49
CA PRO A 106 24.45 -17.49 24.70
C PRO A 106 23.23 -18.14 24.03
N LEU A 107 22.08 -17.94 24.65
CA LEU A 107 20.80 -18.35 24.09
C LEU A 107 20.18 -17.16 23.33
N CYS A 108 19.34 -17.43 22.34
CA CYS A 108 18.60 -16.43 21.59
C CYS A 108 17.09 -16.67 21.75
N VAL A 109 16.36 -15.56 21.82
CA VAL A 109 14.89 -15.52 21.73
C VAL A 109 14.46 -14.46 20.72
N PRO A 110 13.42 -14.69 19.90
CA PRO A 110 12.93 -13.69 18.96
C PRO A 110 12.53 -12.40 19.68
N ASN A 111 12.93 -11.26 19.12
CA ASN A 111 12.59 -9.96 19.67
C ASN A 111 11.24 -9.51 19.09
N ILE A 112 10.14 -9.91 19.77
CA ILE A 112 8.77 -9.59 19.34
C ILE A 112 8.57 -8.09 19.14
N LEU A 113 9.10 -7.27 20.04
CA LEU A 113 8.90 -5.82 19.97
C LEU A 113 9.55 -5.24 18.72
N CYS A 114 10.77 -5.67 18.40
CA CYS A 114 11.46 -5.29 17.18
C CYS A 114 10.70 -5.78 15.93
N LEU A 115 10.30 -7.05 15.92
CA LEU A 115 9.55 -7.66 14.81
C LEU A 115 8.22 -6.95 14.55
N THR A 116 7.39 -6.78 15.59
CA THR A 116 6.10 -6.10 15.48
C THR A 116 6.28 -4.65 15.04
N SER A 117 7.28 -3.93 15.56
CA SER A 117 7.57 -2.56 15.14
C SER A 117 8.01 -2.49 13.68
N ALA A 118 8.90 -3.38 13.22
CA ALA A 118 9.35 -3.41 11.84
C ALA A 118 8.20 -3.71 10.89
N ILE A 119 7.34 -4.68 11.22
CA ILE A 119 6.17 -5.03 10.43
C ILE A 119 5.16 -3.86 10.39
N ALA A 120 4.90 -3.22 11.53
CA ALA A 120 4.04 -2.04 11.58
C ALA A 120 4.57 -0.91 10.70
N SER A 121 5.88 -0.64 10.72
CA SER A 121 6.52 0.37 9.86
C SER A 121 6.43 0.02 8.37
N LEU A 122 6.64 -1.25 8.01
CA LEU A 122 6.49 -1.72 6.62
C LEU A 122 5.05 -1.56 6.13
N VAL A 123 4.09 -1.96 6.95
CA VAL A 123 2.66 -1.82 6.65
C VAL A 123 2.27 -0.35 6.50
N HIS A 124 2.70 0.51 7.43
CA HIS A 124 2.42 1.95 7.40
C HIS A 124 3.03 2.65 6.18
N GLY A 125 4.29 2.32 5.85
CA GLY A 125 5.02 2.90 4.71
C GLY A 125 4.42 2.58 3.34
N MET A 126 3.60 1.53 3.25
CA MET A 126 2.93 1.16 2.00
C MET A 126 1.64 1.94 1.74
N ALA A 127 1.24 2.85 2.62
CA ALA A 127 -0.05 3.55 2.60
C ALA A 127 -1.25 2.59 2.44
N LEU A 128 -1.04 1.33 2.79
CA LEU A 128 -2.09 0.34 2.95
C LEU A 128 -2.75 0.67 4.28
N GLU A 129 -4.06 0.91 4.28
CA GLU A 129 -4.85 0.96 5.52
C GLU A 129 -4.96 -0.45 6.11
N VAL A 130 -3.83 -1.12 6.32
CA VAL A 130 -3.77 -2.47 6.84
C VAL A 130 -3.69 -2.42 8.35
N ASN A 131 -4.73 -2.93 9.00
CA ASN A 131 -4.78 -3.04 10.45
C ASN A 131 -3.88 -4.21 10.90
N LEU A 132 -2.89 -3.91 11.75
CA LEU A 132 -2.02 -4.93 12.33
C LEU A 132 -2.61 -5.46 13.64
N VAL A 133 -2.89 -6.75 13.71
CA VAL A 133 -3.36 -7.42 14.93
C VAL A 133 -2.33 -8.44 15.39
N VAL A 134 -1.93 -8.37 16.66
CA VAL A 134 -0.90 -9.26 17.23
C VAL A 134 -1.51 -10.07 18.36
N SER A 135 -1.47 -11.40 18.25
CA SER A 135 -1.91 -12.32 19.30
C SER A 135 -0.77 -13.20 19.78
N ARG A 136 -0.69 -13.37 21.10
CA ARG A 136 0.09 -14.46 21.71
C ARG A 136 -0.79 -15.71 21.75
N GLY A 137 -0.22 -16.85 21.36
CA GLY A 137 -0.89 -18.16 21.37
C GLY A 137 -0.71 -18.88 22.69
#